data_AF-A0A0Q8WHW2-F1
#
_entry.id   AF-A0A0Q8WHW2-F1
#
_cell.length_a   1.000
_cell.length_b   1.000
_cell.length_c   1.000
_cell.angle_alpha   90.00
_cell.angle_beta   90.00
_cell.angle_gamma   90.00
#
_symmetry.space_group_name_H-M   'P 1'
#
loop_
_entity.id
_entity.type
_entity.pdbx_description
1 polymer ?
#
loop_
_entity_poly.entity_id
_entity_poly.type
_entity_poly.pdbx_seq_one_letter_code
_entity_poly.pdbx_strand_id
1 'polypeptide(L)'
;MAAYAEPTRGHHGVGHLRDVLARLDELAAAGTAYDRVPVQLAAWFHDAVYDGERDAEERSASWAEEALAPHVDDVTLAEVVRLVRLTEQHRPEPGDANGCALTDADLSILAAPAGRYEEYVAAVRKEYAHLPDDVFSAGRADVLRQLAEKPQLFHTAHGIATWEAPARANLARELESLAASVSA
;
A
#
# COMPACT_ATOMS: atom_id res chain seq x y z
N MET A 1 -14.84 -8.70 2.29
CA MET A 1 -13.78 -9.70 1.95
C MET A 1 -13.87 -10.24 0.52
N ALA A 2 -15.05 -10.37 -0.11
CA ALA A 2 -15.17 -10.92 -1.47
C ALA A 2 -14.31 -10.21 -2.53
N ALA A 3 -14.16 -8.88 -2.46
CA ALA A 3 -13.30 -8.10 -3.35
C ALA A 3 -11.81 -8.50 -3.32
N TYR A 4 -11.35 -9.05 -2.21
CA TYR A 4 -9.96 -9.47 -2.01
C TYR A 4 -9.76 -10.99 -2.22
N ALA A 5 -10.83 -11.70 -2.61
CA ALA A 5 -10.86 -13.16 -2.65
C ALA A 5 -10.53 -13.73 -4.04
N GLU A 6 -10.26 -12.89 -5.04
CA GLU A 6 -9.91 -13.33 -6.40
C GLU A 6 -8.61 -14.15 -6.39
N PRO A 7 -8.59 -15.39 -6.91
CA PRO A 7 -7.42 -16.27 -6.82
C PRO A 7 -6.15 -15.75 -7.52
N THR A 8 -6.31 -14.80 -8.43
CA THR A 8 -5.23 -14.14 -9.16
C THR A 8 -4.54 -13.05 -8.36
N ARG A 9 -5.17 -12.55 -7.28
CA ARG A 9 -4.56 -11.59 -6.35
C ARG A 9 -3.59 -12.34 -5.44
N GLY A 10 -2.31 -12.03 -5.58
CA GLY A 10 -1.23 -12.62 -4.80
C GLY A 10 -0.98 -11.81 -3.53
N HIS A 11 -0.30 -10.68 -3.69
CA HIS A 11 -0.09 -9.71 -2.63
C HIS A 11 -1.40 -9.01 -2.28
N HIS A 12 -2.09 -8.43 -3.27
CA HIS A 12 -3.26 -7.53 -3.08
C HIS A 12 -4.57 -8.28 -2.75
N GLY A 13 -4.45 -9.46 -2.12
CA GLY A 13 -5.57 -10.26 -1.62
C GLY A 13 -5.84 -10.03 -0.14
N VAL A 14 -6.60 -10.95 0.48
CA VAL A 14 -6.99 -10.86 1.91
C VAL A 14 -5.78 -10.78 2.87
N GLY A 15 -4.63 -11.32 2.45
CA GLY A 15 -3.38 -11.22 3.21
C GLY A 15 -2.91 -9.78 3.39
N HIS A 16 -2.85 -9.00 2.31
CA HIS A 16 -2.46 -7.59 2.36
C HIS A 16 -3.38 -6.77 3.25
N LEU A 17 -4.70 -6.86 3.07
CA LEU A 17 -5.65 -6.14 3.92
C LEU A 17 -5.47 -6.47 5.41
N ARG A 18 -5.19 -7.73 5.76
CA ARG A 18 -4.90 -8.12 7.14
C ARG A 18 -3.62 -7.47 7.65
N ASP A 19 -2.58 -7.44 6.83
CA ASP A 19 -1.30 -6.82 7.17
C ASP A 19 -1.49 -5.30 7.40
N VAL A 20 -2.22 -4.60 6.52
CA VAL A 20 -2.54 -3.16 6.67
C VAL A 20 -3.29 -2.88 7.97
N LEU A 21 -4.37 -3.63 8.25
CA LEU A 21 -5.15 -3.45 9.49
C LEU A 21 -4.32 -3.71 10.75
N ALA A 22 -3.47 -4.75 10.73
CA ALA A 22 -2.57 -5.04 11.86
C ALA A 22 -1.54 -3.92 12.09
N ARG A 23 -1.09 -3.26 11.01
CA ARG A 23 -0.12 -2.16 11.07
C ARG A 23 -0.74 -0.88 11.57
N LEU A 24 -2.00 -0.61 11.23
CA LEU A 24 -2.78 0.45 11.86
C LEU A 24 -2.90 0.22 13.37
N ASP A 25 -3.19 -1.01 13.80
CA ASP A 25 -3.25 -1.34 15.23
C ASP A 25 -1.89 -1.17 15.92
N GLU A 26 -0.78 -1.53 15.27
CA GLU A 26 0.58 -1.30 15.78
C GLU A 26 0.87 0.21 15.93
N LEU A 27 0.54 1.03 14.92
CA LEU A 27 0.73 2.48 14.97
C LEU A 27 -0.07 3.11 16.12
N ALA A 28 -1.31 2.68 16.31
CA ALA A 28 -2.14 3.17 17.39
C ALA A 28 -1.62 2.72 18.76
N ALA A 29 -1.12 1.49 18.89
CA ALA A 29 -0.50 0.99 20.11
C ALA A 29 0.80 1.75 20.45
N ALA A 30 1.52 2.22 19.43
CA ALA A 30 2.69 3.09 19.57
C ALA A 30 2.33 4.56 19.87
N GLY A 31 1.04 4.91 19.97
CA GLY A 31 0.58 6.25 20.33
C GLY A 31 0.35 7.19 19.15
N THR A 32 0.35 6.69 17.90
CA THR A 32 -0.02 7.49 16.73
C THR A 32 -1.51 7.84 16.82
N ALA A 33 -1.82 9.13 16.80
CA ALA A 33 -3.20 9.62 16.80
C ALA A 33 -3.71 9.77 15.36
N TYR A 34 -4.86 9.16 15.07
CA TYR A 34 -5.62 9.30 13.82
C TYR A 34 -7.08 8.89 14.06
N ASP A 35 -7.98 9.27 13.16
CA ASP A 35 -9.40 8.92 13.23
C ASP A 35 -9.61 7.47 12.80
N ARG A 36 -9.83 6.59 13.78
CA ARG A 36 -9.88 5.13 13.53
C ARG A 36 -10.93 4.72 12.50
N VAL A 37 -12.13 5.29 12.55
CA VAL A 37 -13.25 4.88 11.70
C VAL A 37 -12.97 5.14 10.22
N PRO A 38 -12.71 6.37 9.76
CA PRO A 38 -12.46 6.61 8.35
C PRO A 38 -11.17 5.92 7.85
N VAL A 39 -10.12 5.85 8.67
CA VAL A 39 -8.87 5.18 8.28
C VAL A 39 -9.06 3.67 8.10
N GLN A 40 -9.78 3.01 9.01
CA GLN A 40 -10.06 1.57 8.86
C GLN A 40 -10.98 1.29 7.68
N LEU A 41 -12.02 2.11 7.47
CA LEU A 41 -12.88 1.98 6.30
C LEU A 41 -12.08 2.18 5.00
N ALA A 42 -11.24 3.21 4.91
CA ALA A 42 -10.36 3.41 3.75
C ALA A 42 -9.42 2.21 3.53
N ALA A 43 -8.85 1.63 4.59
CA ALA A 43 -8.05 0.41 4.48
C ALA A 43 -8.85 -0.77 3.86
N TRP A 44 -10.14 -0.91 4.20
CA TRP A 44 -11.01 -1.93 3.58
C TRP A 44 -11.32 -1.68 2.10
N PHE A 45 -11.19 -0.44 1.62
CA PHE A 45 -11.59 -0.06 0.28
C PHE A 45 -10.43 0.26 -0.67
N HIS A 46 -9.22 0.55 -0.20
CA HIS A 46 -8.16 1.11 -1.05
C HIS A 46 -7.83 0.26 -2.30
N ASP A 47 -7.70 -1.06 -2.13
CA ASP A 47 -7.45 -2.03 -3.20
C ASP A 47 -8.69 -2.83 -3.59
N ALA A 48 -9.88 -2.34 -3.28
CA ALA A 48 -11.10 -3.11 -3.47
C ALA A 48 -11.37 -3.36 -4.97
N VAL A 49 -10.99 -2.41 -5.83
CA VAL A 49 -10.74 -2.62 -7.25
C VAL A 49 -9.23 -2.74 -7.48
N TYR A 50 -8.78 -3.86 -8.04
CA TYR A 50 -7.38 -4.08 -8.40
C TYR A 50 -7.33 -5.06 -9.58
N ASP A 51 -7.22 -4.50 -10.78
CA ASP A 51 -7.19 -5.23 -12.06
C ASP A 51 -5.99 -4.85 -12.93
N GLY A 52 -5.08 -4.01 -12.42
CA GLY A 52 -3.89 -3.54 -13.14
C GLY A 52 -4.18 -2.44 -14.17
N GLU A 53 -5.43 -1.97 -14.26
CA GLU A 53 -5.80 -0.83 -15.09
C GLU A 53 -5.55 0.50 -14.37
N ARG A 54 -5.47 1.57 -15.16
CA ARG A 54 -5.37 2.94 -14.61
C ARG A 54 -6.60 3.26 -13.76
N ASP A 55 -6.42 4.20 -12.83
CA ASP A 55 -7.48 4.76 -12.00
C ASP A 55 -8.19 3.70 -11.13
N ALA A 56 -7.48 2.62 -10.74
CA ALA A 56 -8.02 1.59 -9.86
C ALA A 56 -8.44 2.17 -8.50
N GLU A 57 -7.64 3.06 -7.94
CA GLU A 57 -7.88 3.76 -6.68
C GLU A 57 -9.11 4.68 -6.79
N GLU A 58 -9.31 5.35 -7.92
CA GLU A 58 -10.51 6.17 -8.16
C GLU A 58 -11.78 5.32 -8.23
N ARG A 59 -11.70 4.14 -8.83
CA ARG A 59 -12.82 3.19 -8.88
C ARG A 59 -13.08 2.57 -7.52
N SER A 60 -12.05 2.25 -6.76
CA SER A 60 -12.14 1.87 -5.35
C SER A 60 -12.81 2.96 -4.51
N ALA A 61 -12.46 4.22 -4.73
CA ALA A 61 -13.03 5.37 -4.02
C ALA A 61 -14.51 5.58 -4.36
N SER A 62 -14.86 5.49 -5.65
CA SER A 62 -16.24 5.56 -6.14
C SER A 62 -17.08 4.43 -5.55
N TRP A 63 -16.52 3.22 -5.48
CA TRP A 63 -17.23 2.11 -4.85
C TRP A 63 -17.40 2.31 -3.34
N ALA A 64 -16.38 2.83 -2.64
CA ALA A 64 -16.50 3.19 -1.22
C ALA A 64 -17.60 4.21 -0.98
N GLU A 65 -17.71 5.22 -1.86
CA GLU A 65 -18.78 6.24 -1.80
C GLU A 65 -20.17 5.61 -1.88
N GLU A 66 -20.41 4.80 -2.91
CA GLU A 66 -21.70 4.12 -3.12
C GLU A 66 -22.05 3.17 -1.96
N ALA A 67 -21.06 2.40 -1.48
CA ALA A 67 -21.26 1.39 -0.46
C ALA A 67 -21.48 1.99 0.94
N LEU A 68 -20.85 3.13 1.26
CA LEU A 68 -20.85 3.70 2.60
C LEU A 68 -21.84 4.85 2.79
N ALA A 69 -22.28 5.53 1.72
CA ALA A 69 -23.23 6.64 1.81
C ALA A 69 -24.49 6.35 2.66
N PRO A 70 -25.07 5.13 2.66
CA PRO A 70 -26.23 4.83 3.51
C PRO A 70 -25.89 4.58 4.99
N HIS A 71 -24.61 4.55 5.37
CA HIS A 71 -24.14 3.95 6.63
C HIS A 71 -23.30 4.89 7.49
N VAL A 72 -22.77 5.99 6.94
CA VAL A 72 -21.94 6.96 7.65
C VAL A 72 -22.38 8.39 7.34
N ASP A 73 -21.96 9.35 8.15
CA ASP A 73 -22.16 10.77 7.85
C ASP A 73 -21.26 11.27 6.71
N ASP A 74 -21.64 12.39 6.09
CA ASP A 74 -20.96 12.99 4.94
C ASP A 74 -19.48 13.31 5.23
N VAL A 75 -19.14 13.65 6.48
CA VAL A 75 -17.76 13.98 6.88
C VAL A 75 -16.89 12.73 6.86
N THR A 76 -17.38 11.65 7.45
CA THR A 76 -16.71 10.34 7.45
C THR A 76 -16.60 9.79 6.04
N LEU A 77 -17.67 9.89 5.24
CA LEU A 77 -17.68 9.45 3.84
C LEU A 77 -16.61 10.17 3.02
N ALA A 78 -16.60 11.51 3.08
CA ALA A 78 -15.64 12.33 2.35
C ALA A 78 -14.20 11.99 2.72
N GLU A 79 -13.93 11.73 4.01
CA GLU A 79 -12.60 11.35 4.46
C GLU A 79 -12.20 9.96 3.97
N VAL A 80 -13.09 8.96 3.99
CA VAL A 80 -12.81 7.63 3.45
C VAL A 80 -12.44 7.71 1.97
N VAL A 81 -13.26 8.41 1.18
CA VAL A 81 -13.04 8.56 -0.27
C VAL A 81 -11.72 9.29 -0.55
N ARG A 82 -11.41 10.34 0.21
CA ARG A 82 -10.13 11.07 0.10
C ARG A 82 -8.93 10.15 0.42
N LEU A 83 -9.03 9.37 1.49
CA LEU A 83 -7.97 8.47 1.93
C LEU A 83 -7.74 7.32 0.94
N VAL A 84 -8.79 6.76 0.34
CA VAL A 84 -8.64 5.77 -0.73
C VAL A 84 -7.90 6.37 -1.93
N ARG A 85 -8.27 7.57 -2.38
CA ARG A 85 -7.53 8.24 -3.48
C ARG A 85 -6.08 8.53 -3.12
N LEU A 86 -5.79 8.81 -1.85
CA LEU A 86 -4.43 9.10 -1.39
C LEU A 86 -3.45 7.92 -1.59
N THR A 87 -3.94 6.67 -1.57
CA THR A 87 -3.09 5.48 -1.74
C THR A 87 -2.52 5.34 -3.15
N GLU A 88 -2.99 6.10 -4.14
CA GLU A 88 -2.37 6.10 -5.47
C GLU A 88 -0.94 6.66 -5.43
N GLN A 89 -0.72 7.70 -4.62
CA GLN A 89 0.56 8.42 -4.58
C GLN A 89 1.32 8.25 -3.27
N HIS A 90 0.64 7.86 -2.19
CA HIS A 90 1.23 7.75 -0.85
C HIS A 90 1.96 9.03 -0.45
N ARG A 91 1.29 10.18 -0.61
CA ARG A 91 1.84 11.53 -0.35
C ARG A 91 0.88 12.34 0.51
N PRO A 92 0.74 12.01 1.81
CA PRO A 92 -0.06 12.81 2.72
C PRO A 92 0.51 14.24 2.85
N GLU A 93 -0.39 15.21 2.99
CA GLU A 93 -0.01 16.61 3.25
C GLU A 93 0.56 16.76 4.68
N PRO A 94 1.40 17.77 4.94
CA PRO A 94 1.87 18.05 6.29
C PRO A 94 0.71 18.25 7.27
N GLY A 95 0.69 17.43 8.32
CA GLY A 95 -0.38 17.44 9.34
C GLY A 95 -1.57 16.53 9.05
N ASP A 96 -1.59 15.82 7.92
CA ASP A 96 -2.61 14.82 7.60
C ASP A 96 -2.37 13.51 8.37
N ALA A 97 -2.79 13.48 9.64
CA ALA A 97 -2.57 12.33 10.51
C ALA A 97 -3.21 11.03 9.98
N ASN A 98 -4.41 11.13 9.38
CA ASN A 98 -5.13 9.99 8.81
C ASN A 98 -4.41 9.45 7.58
N GLY A 99 -3.98 10.35 6.68
CA GLY A 99 -3.24 9.98 5.48
C GLY A 99 -1.87 9.39 5.79
N CYS A 100 -1.16 9.93 6.78
CA CYS A 100 0.09 9.38 7.29
C CYS A 100 -0.10 7.96 7.83
N ALA A 101 -1.13 7.72 8.66
CA ALA A 101 -1.38 6.41 9.23
C ALA A 101 -1.71 5.36 8.17
N LEU A 102 -2.60 5.69 7.22
CA LEU A 102 -2.97 4.78 6.13
C LEU A 102 -1.80 4.49 5.20
N THR A 103 -1.09 5.54 4.75
CA THR A 103 0.07 5.41 3.87
C THR A 103 1.16 4.55 4.50
N ASP A 104 1.49 4.80 5.77
CA ASP A 104 2.51 4.03 6.48
C ASP A 104 2.11 2.57 6.64
N ALA A 105 0.84 2.31 6.97
CA ALA A 105 0.34 0.95 7.13
C ALA A 105 0.35 0.17 5.81
N ASP A 106 -0.04 0.82 4.71
CA ASP A 106 -0.08 0.23 3.38
C ASP A 106 1.33 -0.10 2.85
N LEU A 107 2.27 0.83 2.99
CA LEU A 107 3.66 0.63 2.59
C LEU A 107 4.50 -0.21 3.56
N SER A 108 3.94 -0.63 4.69
CA SER A 108 4.69 -1.31 5.76
C SER A 108 5.31 -2.65 5.33
N ILE A 109 4.76 -3.30 4.29
CA ILE A 109 5.34 -4.52 3.70
C ILE A 109 6.77 -4.29 3.22
N LEU A 110 7.11 -3.05 2.84
CA LEU A 110 8.47 -2.70 2.44
C LEU A 110 9.46 -2.90 3.58
N ALA A 111 9.04 -2.67 4.83
CA ALA A 111 9.86 -2.84 6.03
C ALA A 111 9.85 -4.26 6.60
N ALA A 112 9.22 -5.22 5.92
CA ALA A 112 9.14 -6.60 6.40
C ALA A 112 10.53 -7.26 6.52
N PRO A 113 10.68 -8.26 7.40
CA PRO A 113 11.88 -9.11 7.42
C PRO A 113 12.16 -9.70 6.04
N ALA A 114 13.45 -9.88 5.71
CA ALA A 114 13.90 -10.25 4.36
C ALA A 114 13.13 -11.41 3.73
N GLY A 115 12.90 -12.51 4.45
CA GLY A 115 12.16 -13.65 3.90
C GLY A 115 10.70 -13.33 3.57
N ARG A 116 10.01 -12.54 4.41
CA ARG A 116 8.63 -12.09 4.13
C ARG A 116 8.58 -11.10 2.96
N TYR A 117 9.61 -10.27 2.82
CA TYR A 117 9.76 -9.37 1.67
C TYR A 117 9.97 -10.15 0.37
N GLU A 118 10.79 -11.21 0.38
CA GLU A 118 10.98 -12.09 -0.78
C GLU A 118 9.68 -12.79 -1.20
N GLU A 119 8.87 -13.26 -0.25
CA GLU A 119 7.54 -13.78 -0.53
C GLU A 119 6.62 -12.73 -1.17
N TYR A 120 6.69 -11.48 -0.70
CA TYR A 120 5.97 -10.35 -1.29
C TYR A 120 6.42 -10.12 -2.75
N VAL A 121 7.72 -10.04 -3.02
CA VAL A 121 8.25 -9.86 -4.38
C VAL A 121 7.81 -10.99 -5.30
N ALA A 122 7.86 -12.24 -4.84
CA ALA A 122 7.40 -13.39 -5.61
C ALA A 122 5.88 -13.34 -5.89
N ALA A 123 5.08 -12.91 -4.91
CA ALA A 123 3.65 -12.72 -5.07
C ALA A 123 3.32 -11.62 -6.10
N VAL A 124 4.02 -10.49 -6.06
CA VAL A 124 3.91 -9.43 -7.07
C VAL A 124 4.30 -9.96 -8.45
N ARG A 125 5.42 -10.68 -8.59
CA ARG A 125 5.79 -11.26 -9.90
C ARG A 125 4.69 -12.17 -10.45
N LYS A 126 4.03 -12.95 -9.59
CA LYS A 126 2.93 -13.84 -9.99
C LYS A 126 1.71 -13.08 -10.51
N GLU A 127 1.34 -11.95 -9.89
CA GLU A 127 0.23 -11.12 -10.37
C GLU A 127 0.48 -10.60 -11.79
N TYR A 128 1.73 -10.24 -12.07
CA TYR A 128 2.15 -9.72 -13.37
C TYR A 128 2.73 -10.80 -14.30
N ALA A 129 2.45 -12.08 -14.07
CA ALA A 129 2.98 -13.19 -14.88
C ALA A 129 2.54 -13.13 -16.36
N HIS A 130 1.52 -12.34 -16.68
CA HIS A 130 1.07 -12.06 -18.04
C HIS A 130 2.00 -11.10 -18.81
N LEU A 131 2.88 -10.36 -18.11
CA LEU A 131 3.89 -9.50 -18.71
C LEU A 131 5.20 -10.26 -18.97
N PRO A 132 5.89 -10.00 -20.09
CA PRO A 132 7.27 -10.43 -20.30
C PRO A 132 8.21 -9.97 -19.16
N ASP A 133 9.25 -10.74 -18.89
CA ASP A 133 10.15 -10.51 -17.74
C ASP A 133 10.90 -9.17 -17.82
N ASP A 134 11.29 -8.74 -19.02
CA ASP A 134 11.95 -7.46 -19.26
C ASP A 134 11.00 -6.28 -19.00
N VAL A 135 9.77 -6.37 -19.49
CA VAL A 135 8.70 -5.36 -19.27
C VAL A 135 8.36 -5.26 -17.79
N PHE A 136 8.17 -6.40 -17.11
CA PHE A 136 7.91 -6.42 -15.67
C PHE A 136 9.08 -5.83 -14.89
N SER A 137 10.31 -6.26 -15.17
CA SER A 137 11.49 -5.82 -14.42
C SER A 137 11.72 -4.32 -14.57
N ALA A 138 11.53 -3.76 -15.77
CA ALA A 138 11.60 -2.32 -16.00
C ALA A 138 10.53 -1.57 -15.21
N GLY A 139 9.26 -1.95 -15.34
CA GLY A 139 8.15 -1.29 -14.63
C GLY A 139 8.28 -1.39 -13.11
N ARG A 140 8.66 -2.57 -12.59
CA ARG A 140 8.89 -2.77 -11.16
C ARG A 140 10.06 -1.91 -10.67
N ALA A 141 11.16 -1.86 -11.39
CA ALA A 141 12.29 -1.01 -11.03
C ALA A 141 11.90 0.47 -10.99
N ASP A 142 11.06 0.94 -11.91
CA ASP A 142 10.59 2.32 -11.92
C ASP A 142 9.74 2.66 -10.70
N VAL A 143 8.81 1.78 -10.29
CA VAL A 143 8.04 1.94 -9.04
C VAL A 143 8.96 2.01 -7.83
N LEU A 144 9.92 1.08 -7.71
CA LEU A 144 10.85 1.03 -6.58
C LEU A 144 11.76 2.27 -6.53
N ARG A 145 12.21 2.79 -7.68
CA ARG A 145 12.99 4.03 -7.75
C ARG A 145 12.16 5.23 -7.29
N GLN A 146 10.92 5.36 -7.77
CA GLN A 146 10.03 6.46 -7.35
C GLN A 146 9.78 6.45 -5.85
N LEU A 147 9.64 5.27 -5.24
CA LEU A 147 9.56 5.12 -3.78
C LEU A 147 10.88 5.51 -3.10
N ALA A 148 12.01 4.97 -3.57
CA ALA A 148 13.32 5.23 -2.98
C ALA A 148 13.75 6.71 -3.05
N GLU A 149 13.32 7.43 -4.08
CA GLU A 149 13.55 8.87 -4.28
C GLU A 149 12.74 9.75 -3.34
N LYS A 150 11.70 9.22 -2.69
CA LYS A 150 10.97 9.98 -1.67
C LYS A 150 11.92 10.34 -0.52
N PRO A 151 11.90 11.60 -0.04
CA PRO A 151 12.71 12.00 1.12
C PRO A 151 12.44 11.13 2.35
N GLN A 152 11.21 10.68 2.52
CA GLN A 152 10.75 9.75 3.54
C GLN A 152 9.71 8.80 2.94
N LEU A 153 9.77 7.52 3.29
CA LEU A 153 8.75 6.52 2.92
C LEU A 153 7.61 6.50 3.94
N PHE A 154 7.96 6.69 5.21
CA PHE A 154 7.02 6.71 6.32
C PHE A 154 6.93 8.10 6.95
N HIS A 155 5.76 8.41 7.51
CA HIS A 155 5.40 9.74 7.99
C HIS A 155 5.09 9.78 9.48
N THR A 156 4.64 8.68 10.07
CA THR A 156 4.41 8.57 11.51
C THR A 156 5.75 8.45 12.26
N ALA A 157 5.79 8.93 13.50
CA ALA A 157 7.01 8.83 14.31
C ALA A 157 7.47 7.37 14.49
N HIS A 158 6.51 6.45 14.67
CA HIS A 158 6.80 5.02 14.77
C HIS A 158 7.31 4.43 13.45
N GLY A 159 6.65 4.72 12.33
CA GLY A 159 7.07 4.25 11.00
C GLY A 159 8.46 4.76 10.61
N ILE A 160 8.75 6.04 10.85
CA ILE A 160 10.08 6.61 10.61
C ILE A 160 11.14 5.90 11.46
N ALA A 161 10.85 5.69 12.75
CA ALA A 161 11.83 5.12 13.68
C ALA A 161 12.09 3.63 13.45
N THR A 162 11.09 2.88 12.98
CA THR A 162 11.13 1.41 12.96
C THR A 162 11.10 0.79 11.56
N TRP A 163 10.50 1.46 10.57
CA TRP A 163 10.21 0.87 9.25
C TRP A 163 11.06 1.48 8.13
N GLU A 164 11.47 2.75 8.24
CA GLU A 164 12.19 3.47 7.18
C GLU A 164 13.49 2.77 6.75
N ALA A 165 14.38 2.47 7.70
CA ALA A 165 15.68 1.88 7.38
C ALA A 165 15.54 0.44 6.80
N PRO A 166 14.74 -0.47 7.39
CA PRO A 166 14.46 -1.77 6.78
C PRO A 166 13.86 -1.66 5.38
N ALA A 167 12.91 -0.76 5.16
CA ALA A 167 12.28 -0.57 3.85
C ALA A 167 13.28 -0.15 2.79
N ARG A 168 14.11 0.86 3.08
CA ARG A 168 15.15 1.30 2.14
C ARG A 168 16.15 0.19 1.82
N ALA A 169 16.52 -0.62 2.80
CA ALA A 169 17.41 -1.76 2.58
C ALA A 169 16.77 -2.85 1.69
N ASN A 170 15.47 -3.09 1.81
CA ASN A 170 14.76 -4.04 0.95
C ASN A 170 14.58 -3.49 -0.48
N LEU A 171 14.20 -2.23 -0.64
CA LEU A 171 14.10 -1.56 -1.95
C LEU A 171 15.44 -1.62 -2.71
N ALA A 172 16.54 -1.29 -2.04
CA ALA A 172 17.88 -1.33 -2.64
C ALA A 172 18.25 -2.74 -3.12
N ARG A 173 18.00 -3.77 -2.28
CA ARG A 173 18.30 -5.17 -2.64
C ARG A 173 17.47 -5.66 -3.82
N GLU A 174 16.20 -5.29 -3.88
CA GLU A 174 15.34 -5.65 -5.01
C GLU A 174 15.79 -4.96 -6.29
N LEU A 175 16.13 -3.67 -6.23
CA LEU A 175 16.67 -2.92 -7.37
C LEU A 175 17.97 -3.53 -7.91
N GLU A 176 18.89 -3.96 -7.03
CA GLU A 176 20.12 -4.67 -7.43
C GLU A 176 19.81 -6.00 -8.12
N SER A 177 18.86 -6.77 -7.59
CA SER A 177 18.41 -8.04 -8.18
C SER A 177 17.83 -7.85 -9.59
N LEU A 178 16.98 -6.83 -9.77
CA LEU A 178 16.36 -6.50 -11.05
C LEU A 178 17.37 -6.00 -12.09
N ALA A 179 18.43 -5.29 -11.67
CA ALA A 179 19.49 -4.87 -12.59
C ALA A 179 20.34 -6.05 -13.07
N ALA A 180 20.57 -7.04 -12.21
CA ALA A 180 21.33 -8.24 -12.53
C ALA A 180 20.58 -9.16 -13.51
N SER A 181 19.25 -9.25 -13.40
CA SER A 181 18.42 -10.10 -14.29
C SER A 181 18.31 -9.59 -15.72
N VAL A 182 18.44 -8.27 -15.95
CA VAL A 182 18.42 -7.65 -17.28
C VAL A 182 19.76 -7.79 -18.01
N SER A 183 20.85 -8.01 -17.27
CA SER A 183 22.20 -8.13 -17.82
C SER A 183 22.60 -9.56 -18.19
N ALA A 184 21.71 -10.54 -17.99
CA ALA A 184 21.91 -11.97 -18.21
C ALA A 184 21.19 -12.46 -19.48
#